data_AF-A0A8T5QHZ0-F1
#
_entry.id   AF-A0A8T5QHZ0-F1
#
_cell.length_a   1.000
_cell.length_b   1.000
_cell.length_c   1.000
_cell.angle_alpha   90.00
_cell.angle_beta   90.00
_cell.angle_gamma   90.00
#
_symmetry.space_group_name_H-M   'P 1'
#
loop_
_entity.id
_entity.type
_entity.pdbx_description
1 polymer ?
#
loop_
_entity_poly.entity_id
_entity_poly.type
_entity_poly.pdbx_seq_one_letter_code
_entity_poly.pdbx_strand_id
1 'polypeptide(L)'
;SFEEKPEQPKSSLAATLVYMFTKEDVREMKRHIAEKGLPDNTGNFVIHLMTVRDVFAYPFEEHWYDIGSHEELEEARDIFSKR
;
A
#
# COMPACT_ATOMS: atom_id res chain seq x y z
N SER A 1 3.11 -10.90 -8.95
CA SER A 1 3.18 -9.53 -9.49
C SER A 1 2.33 -8.62 -8.63
N PHE A 2 2.71 -7.35 -8.48
CA PHE A 2 1.91 -6.31 -7.81
C PHE A 2 1.24 -5.43 -8.87
N GLU A 3 -0.01 -5.03 -8.67
CA GLU A 3 -0.79 -4.22 -9.61
C GLU A 3 -1.54 -3.15 -8.82
N GLU A 4 -1.45 -1.88 -9.27
CA GLU A 4 -2.18 -0.76 -8.66
C GLU A 4 -3.60 -0.75 -9.22
N LYS A 5 -4.59 -1.03 -8.37
CA LYS A 5 -6.04 -0.97 -8.68
C LYS A 5 -6.43 -1.71 -9.98
N PRO A 6 -6.11 -3.01 -10.12
CA PRO A 6 -6.51 -3.78 -11.31
C PRO A 6 -8.03 -3.97 -11.35
N GLU A 7 -8.62 -3.91 -12.54
CA GLU A 7 -10.03 -4.23 -12.76
C GLU A 7 -10.34 -5.72 -12.47
N GLN A 8 -9.38 -6.61 -12.76
CA GLN A 8 -9.47 -8.04 -12.49
C GLN A 8 -8.27 -8.48 -11.63
N PRO A 9 -8.37 -8.44 -10.30
CA PRO A 9 -7.26 -8.79 -9.41
C PRO A 9 -6.93 -10.28 -9.49
N LYS A 10 -5.63 -10.61 -9.50
CA LYS A 10 -5.13 -11.99 -9.53
C LYS A 10 -5.30 -12.74 -8.19
N SER A 11 -5.61 -12.03 -7.11
CA SER A 11 -5.78 -12.60 -5.76
C SER A 11 -6.65 -11.68 -4.90
N SER A 12 -7.05 -12.16 -3.71
CA SER A 12 -7.74 -11.35 -2.70
C SER A 12 -6.82 -10.52 -1.80
N LEU A 13 -5.50 -10.57 -2.01
CA LEU A 13 -4.55 -9.79 -1.21
C LEU A 13 -4.50 -8.33 -1.70
N ALA A 14 -4.63 -7.39 -0.76
CA ALA A 14 -4.52 -5.96 -1.00
C ALA A 14 -3.46 -5.33 -0.09
N ALA A 15 -2.72 -4.33 -0.59
CA ALA A 15 -1.76 -3.59 0.22
C ALA A 15 -2.46 -2.55 1.08
N THR A 16 -2.17 -2.56 2.38
CA THR A 16 -2.77 -1.68 3.40
C THR A 16 -1.93 -0.42 3.68
N LEU A 17 -1.05 -0.06 2.74
CA LEU A 17 -0.11 1.08 2.85
C LEU A 17 0.88 0.99 4.03
N VAL A 18 1.07 -0.20 4.61
CA VAL A 18 2.08 -0.47 5.64
C VAL A 18 3.34 -1.03 4.98
N TYR A 19 4.42 -0.25 5.00
CA TYR A 19 5.67 -0.60 4.31
C TYR A 19 6.88 -0.51 5.24
N MET A 20 7.86 -1.35 4.96
CA MET A 20 9.19 -1.28 5.57
C MET A 20 10.22 -1.05 4.46
N PHE A 21 10.82 0.13 4.45
CA PHE A 21 11.81 0.53 3.45
C PHE A 21 13.20 0.64 4.08
N THR A 22 14.21 0.15 3.36
CA THR A 22 15.61 0.40 3.70
C THR A 22 15.98 1.85 3.38
N LYS A 23 17.11 2.31 3.93
CA LYS A 23 17.65 3.64 3.62
C LYS A 23 17.89 3.80 2.12
N GLU A 24 18.30 2.75 1.45
CA GLU A 24 18.56 2.76 0.02
C GLU A 24 17.26 2.79 -0.79
N ASP A 25 16.18 2.14 -0.36
CA ASP A 25 14.87 2.25 -1.00
C ASP A 25 14.34 3.69 -0.94
N VAL A 26 14.58 4.39 0.16
CA VAL A 26 14.21 5.82 0.29
C VAL A 26 15.05 6.70 -0.66
N ARG A 27 16.33 6.37 -0.89
CA ARG A 27 17.14 7.07 -1.90
C ARG A 27 16.62 6.80 -3.31
N GLU A 28 16.21 5.56 -3.59
CA GLU A 28 15.59 5.16 -4.85
C GLU A 28 14.31 5.94 -5.10
N MET A 29 13.44 6.05 -4.10
CA MET A 29 12.19 6.83 -4.16
C MET A 29 12.45 8.28 -4.58
N LYS A 30 13.43 8.94 -3.95
CA LYS A 30 13.79 10.32 -4.31
C LYS A 30 14.26 10.44 -5.76
N ARG A 31 15.05 9.48 -6.24
CA ARG A 31 15.49 9.45 -7.64
C ARG A 31 14.32 9.24 -8.59
N HIS A 32 13.46 8.27 -8.30
CA HIS A 32 12.27 7.97 -9.09
C HIS A 32 11.35 9.19 -9.24
N ILE A 33 11.07 9.91 -8.15
CA ILE A 33 10.26 11.13 -8.16
C ILE A 33 10.91 12.21 -9.02
N ALA A 34 12.22 12.43 -8.89
CA ALA A 34 12.94 13.45 -9.64
C ALA A 34 12.97 13.17 -11.15
N GLU A 35 13.09 11.90 -11.55
CA GLU A 35 13.16 11.49 -12.96
C GLU A 35 11.80 11.48 -13.65
N LYS A 36 10.75 11.02 -12.96
CA LYS A 36 9.44 10.76 -13.58
C LYS A 36 8.48 11.94 -13.46
N GLY A 37 8.69 12.84 -12.49
CA GLY A 37 7.75 13.94 -12.21
C GLY A 37 6.33 13.49 -11.86
N LEU A 38 6.14 12.19 -11.58
CA LEU A 38 4.85 11.58 -11.30
C LEU A 38 4.50 11.74 -9.81
N PRO A 39 3.21 11.96 -9.49
CA PRO A 39 2.74 12.03 -8.11
C PRO A 39 2.92 10.69 -7.37
N ASP A 40 3.00 10.80 -6.05
CA ASP A 40 3.56 9.83 -5.09
C ASP A 40 2.74 8.55 -4.84
N ASN A 41 1.92 8.08 -5.79
CA ASN A 41 1.13 6.89 -5.48
C ASN A 41 2.06 5.71 -5.14
N THR A 42 1.85 5.13 -3.96
CA THR A 42 2.85 4.23 -3.39
C THR A 42 2.90 2.91 -4.14
N GLY A 43 1.78 2.49 -4.75
CA GLY A 43 1.73 1.31 -5.60
C GLY A 43 2.66 1.38 -6.81
N ASN A 44 2.72 2.51 -7.53
CA ASN A 44 3.65 2.67 -8.64
C ASN A 44 5.11 2.64 -8.17
N PHE A 45 5.41 3.21 -7.00
CA PHE A 45 6.76 3.12 -6.45
C PHE A 45 7.13 1.68 -6.09
N VAL A 46 6.22 0.90 -5.50
CA VAL A 46 6.45 -0.53 -5.22
C VAL A 46 6.67 -1.31 -6.52
N ILE A 47 5.87 -1.05 -7.56
CA ILE A 47 6.06 -1.64 -8.90
C ILE A 47 7.44 -1.30 -9.47
N HIS A 48 7.89 -0.05 -9.36
CA HIS A 48 9.23 0.36 -9.76
C HIS A 48 10.30 -0.36 -8.96
N LEU A 49 10.16 -0.42 -7.63
CA LEU A 49 11.13 -1.04 -6.75
C LEU A 49 11.34 -2.52 -7.08
N MET A 50 10.27 -3.24 -7.45
CA MET A 50 10.33 -4.64 -7.92
C MET A 50 11.17 -4.84 -9.18
N THR A 51 11.44 -3.79 -9.97
CA THR A 51 12.29 -3.88 -11.16
C THR A 51 13.78 -3.80 -10.85
N VAL A 52 14.13 -3.27 -9.68
CA VAL A 52 15.52 -3.03 -9.27
C VAL A 52 15.92 -3.79 -8.01
N ARG A 53 14.96 -4.37 -7.28
CA ARG A 53 15.14 -5.10 -6.02
C ARG A 53 14.10 -6.18 -5.81
N ASP A 54 14.44 -7.15 -4.96
CA ASP A 54 13.47 -8.10 -4.41
C ASP A 54 12.55 -7.38 -3.42
N VAL A 55 11.25 -7.56 -3.61
CA VAL A 55 10.20 -7.00 -2.74
C VAL A 55 9.31 -8.14 -2.26
N PHE A 56 9.03 -8.15 -0.96
CA PHE A 56 8.25 -9.19 -0.30
C PHE A 56 7.01 -8.58 0.35
N ALA A 57 5.94 -9.36 0.43
CA ALA A 57 4.71 -9.01 1.14
C ALA A 57 4.64 -9.75 2.47
N TYR A 58 4.05 -9.11 3.48
CA TYR A 58 3.72 -9.72 4.76
C TYR A 58 2.20 -9.73 4.93
N PRO A 59 1.54 -10.90 4.97
CA PRO A 59 0.10 -10.97 5.18
C PRO A 59 -0.22 -10.80 6.67
N PHE A 60 -1.01 -9.79 7.00
CA PHE A 60 -1.64 -9.68 8.32
C PHE A 60 -2.83 -10.65 8.40
N GLU A 61 -3.08 -11.20 9.58
CA GLU A 61 -4.19 -12.14 9.83
C GLU A 61 -5.34 -11.51 10.60
N GLU A 62 -5.12 -10.31 11.16
CA GLU A 62 -6.10 -9.56 11.93
C GLU A 62 -7.08 -8.78 11.03
N HIS A 63 -8.15 -8.29 11.65
CA HIS A 63 -9.09 -7.39 10.99
C HIS A 63 -8.43 -6.04 10.69
N TRP A 64 -8.56 -5.61 9.43
CA TRP A 64 -8.22 -4.28 8.98
C TRP A 64 -9.50 -3.48 8.73
N TYR A 65 -9.61 -2.31 9.34
CA TYR A 65 -10.71 -1.37 9.11
C TYR A 65 -10.15 -0.18 8.35
N ASP A 66 -10.53 -0.05 7.08
CA ASP A 66 -10.27 1.17 6.32
C ASP A 66 -11.25 2.25 6.80
N ILE A 67 -10.74 3.38 7.26
CA ILE A 67 -11.53 4.48 7.83
C ILE A 67 -11.34 5.77 7.00
N GLY A 68 -11.15 5.59 5.68
CA GLY A 68 -10.90 6.67 4.74
C GLY A 68 -12.10 7.60 4.50
N SER A 69 -13.32 7.14 4.76
CA SER A 69 -14.56 7.92 4.68
C SER A 69 -15.23 8.12 6.04
N HIS A 70 -16.19 9.06 6.10
CA HIS A 70 -16.96 9.30 7.33
C HIS A 70 -17.84 8.10 7.66
N GLU A 71 -18.44 7.50 6.65
CA GLU A 71 -19.30 6.32 6.76
C GLU A 71 -18.52 5.12 7.33
N GLU A 72 -17.34 4.83 6.79
CA GLU A 72 -16.47 3.74 7.26
C GLU A 72 -15.94 4.00 8.68
N LEU A 73 -15.64 5.26 9.02
CA LEU A 73 -15.23 5.64 10.36
C LEU A 73 -16.36 5.42 11.39
N GLU A 74 -17.60 5.77 11.06
CA GLU A 74 -18.75 5.51 11.94
C GLU A 74 -19.02 4.01 12.09
N GLU A 75 -18.91 3.23 11.01
CA GLU A 75 -19.02 1.77 11.09
C GLU A 75 -17.98 1.17 12.04
N ALA A 76 -16.72 1.61 11.93
CA ALA A 76 -15.67 1.19 12.86
C ALA A 76 -16.03 1.56 14.30
N ARG A 77 -16.50 2.79 14.58
CA ARG A 77 -16.93 3.23 15.92
C ARG A 77 -18.04 2.34 16.49
N ASP A 78 -19.02 1.97 15.68
CA ASP A 78 -20.11 1.07 16.09
C ASP A 78 -19.62 -0.34 16.45
N ILE A 79 -18.63 -0.85 15.72
CA ILE A 79 -18.01 -2.15 16.01
C ILE A 79 -17.23 -2.10 17.32
N PHE A 80 -16.44 -1.04 17.54
CA PHE A 80 -15.57 -0.91 18.71
C PHE A 80 -16.30 -0.44 19.98
N SER A 81 -17.46 0.21 19.88
CA SER A 81 -18.28 0.60 21.05
C SER A 81 -19.03 -0.56 21.70
N LYS A 82 -19.17 -1.68 20.98
CA LYS A 82 -19.87 -2.91 21.44
C LYS A 82 -18.93 -3.97 22.02
N ARG A 83 -17.63 -3.67 22.10
CA ARG A 83 -16.61 -4.49 22.76
C ARG A 83 -16.40 -4.01 24.21
#